data_AF-A0A090XDD7-F1
#
_entry.id   AF-A0A090XDD7-F1
#
_cell.length_a   1.000
_cell.length_b   1.000
_cell.length_c   1.000
_cell.angle_alpha   90.00
_cell.angle_beta   90.00
_cell.angle_gamma   90.00
#
_symmetry.space_group_name_H-M   'P 1'
#
loop_
_entity.id
_entity.type
_entity.pdbx_description
1 polymer ?
#
loop_
_entity_poly.entity_id
_entity_poly.type
_entity_poly.pdbx_seq_one_letter_code
_entity_poly.pdbx_strand_id
1 'polypeptide(L)'
;VEKAKGNAPVDGLIAYQDRGGLKYPTKELVSLLMGLKRFVDIMLFHRKAIEKPLETSVKHAVGVLMDIPILVCRNRDAGHRKMFLELLCRKFIKPLLSNHALNVTDKNSIVKLYGKKPQSRKLLKL
;
A
#
# COMPACT_ATOMS: atom_id res chain seq x y z
N VAL A 1 -34.05 2.36 -0.25
CA VAL A 1 -33.18 1.97 -1.38
C VAL A 1 -32.47 0.70 -0.98
N GLU A 2 -32.94 -0.46 -1.46
CA GLU A 2 -32.30 -1.74 -1.17
C GLU A 2 -30.91 -1.78 -1.83
N LYS A 3 -29.87 -2.03 -1.02
CA LYS A 3 -28.51 -2.23 -1.53
C LYS A 3 -28.42 -3.65 -2.09
N ALA A 4 -28.05 -3.76 -3.36
CA ALA A 4 -27.75 -5.04 -3.99
C ALA A 4 -26.72 -5.82 -3.15
N LYS A 5 -27.05 -7.05 -2.75
CA LYS A 5 -26.15 -7.94 -2.01
C LYS A 5 -24.88 -8.17 -2.83
N GLY A 6 -23.80 -7.50 -2.44
CA GLY A 6 -22.48 -7.69 -3.01
C GLY A 6 -21.86 -8.98 -2.47
N ASN A 7 -21.38 -9.85 -3.37
CA ASN A 7 -20.82 -11.17 -3.06
C ASN A 7 -19.37 -11.14 -2.55
N ALA A 8 -18.92 -10.10 -1.83
CA ALA A 8 -17.54 -10.04 -1.35
C ALA A 8 -17.48 -9.87 0.19
N PRO A 9 -16.70 -10.69 0.91
CA PRO A 9 -16.37 -10.48 2.34
C PRO A 9 -15.85 -9.07 2.65
N VAL A 10 -15.27 -8.42 1.62
CA VAL A 10 -14.80 -7.03 1.63
C VAL A 10 -15.95 -6.04 1.88
N ASP A 11 -17.14 -6.28 1.33
CA ASP A 11 -18.30 -5.40 1.54
C ASP A 11 -18.77 -5.44 3.01
N GLY A 12 -18.60 -6.59 3.68
CA GLY A 12 -18.88 -6.76 5.10
C GLY A 12 -17.88 -6.00 6.00
N LEU A 13 -16.58 -6.11 5.74
CA LEU A 13 -15.54 -5.38 6.49
C LEU A 13 -15.71 -3.86 6.38
N ILE A 14 -16.10 -3.40 5.20
CA ILE A 14 -16.35 -1.99 4.90
C ILE A 14 -17.62 -1.48 5.60
N ALA A 15 -18.65 -2.31 5.74
CA ALA A 15 -19.90 -1.95 6.41
C ALA A 15 -19.74 -1.78 7.93
N TYR A 16 -18.93 -2.61 8.59
CA TYR A 16 -18.72 -2.54 10.06
C TYR A 16 -17.75 -1.45 10.52
N GLN A 17 -16.99 -0.84 9.59
CA GLN A 17 -16.11 0.29 9.88
C GLN A 17 -16.79 1.65 9.74
N ASP A 18 -18.04 1.67 9.23
CA ASP A 18 -18.72 2.92 8.89
C ASP A 18 -19.40 3.53 10.12
N ARG A 19 -18.99 4.75 10.46
CA ARG A 19 -19.71 5.64 11.40
C ARG A 19 -20.51 6.72 10.64
N GLY A 20 -20.85 6.47 9.38
CA GLY A 20 -21.83 7.22 8.59
C GLY A 20 -21.27 8.34 7.70
N GLY A 21 -19.95 8.39 7.48
CA GLY A 21 -19.30 9.50 6.76
C GLY A 21 -18.34 9.08 5.64
N LEU A 22 -18.14 7.77 5.42
CA LEU A 22 -17.15 7.30 4.46
C LEU A 22 -17.75 7.13 3.06
N LYS A 23 -17.05 7.63 2.05
CA LYS A 23 -17.35 7.31 0.64
C LYS A 23 -16.73 5.97 0.29
N TYR A 24 -17.55 5.04 -0.15
CA TYR A 24 -17.08 3.72 -0.57
C TYR A 24 -16.46 3.76 -1.97
N PRO A 25 -15.32 3.08 -2.17
CA PRO A 25 -14.70 2.99 -3.49
C PRO A 25 -15.58 2.20 -4.46
N THR A 26 -15.49 2.52 -5.75
CA THR A 26 -16.12 1.71 -6.80
C THR A 26 -15.42 0.35 -6.91
N LYS A 27 -16.14 -0.66 -7.41
CA LYS A 27 -15.56 -2.00 -7.68
C LYS A 27 -14.34 -1.93 -8.59
N GLU A 28 -14.38 -1.06 -9.60
CA GLU A 28 -13.26 -0.80 -10.50
C GLU A 28 -12.01 -0.30 -9.76
N LEU A 29 -12.19 0.66 -8.85
CA LEU A 29 -11.09 1.19 -8.04
C LEU A 29 -10.52 0.11 -7.14
N VAL A 30 -11.37 -0.70 -6.49
CA VAL A 30 -10.90 -1.82 -5.64
C VAL A 30 -10.08 -2.82 -6.45
N SER A 31 -10.56 -3.24 -7.62
CA SER A 31 -9.84 -4.16 -8.51
C SER A 31 -8.49 -3.60 -8.95
N LEU A 32 -8.43 -2.31 -9.28
CA LEU A 32 -7.17 -1.63 -9.61
C LEU A 32 -6.21 -1.62 -8.42
N LEU A 33 -6.68 -1.30 -7.22
CA LEU A 33 -5.85 -1.29 -6.01
C LEU A 33 -5.31 -2.68 -5.67
N MET A 34 -6.13 -3.72 -5.85
CA MET A 34 -5.70 -5.11 -5.71
C MET A 34 -4.63 -5.49 -6.75
N GLY A 35 -4.77 -5.02 -7.98
CA GLY A 35 -3.77 -5.16 -9.03
C GLY A 35 -2.45 -4.48 -8.68
N LEU A 36 -2.50 -3.22 -8.21
CA LEU A 36 -1.33 -2.47 -7.76
C LEU A 36 -0.62 -3.16 -6.59
N LYS A 37 -1.37 -3.71 -5.64
CA LYS A 37 -0.79 -4.50 -4.54
C LYS A 37 -0.03 -5.71 -5.08
N ARG A 38 -0.67 -6.52 -5.94
CA ARG A 38 -0.03 -7.70 -6.54
C ARG A 38 1.23 -7.31 -7.33
N PHE A 39 1.17 -6.23 -8.09
CA PHE A 39 2.33 -5.69 -8.80
C PHE A 39 3.48 -5.40 -7.84
N VAL A 40 3.24 -4.64 -6.77
CA VAL A 40 4.27 -4.30 -5.78
C VAL A 40 4.81 -5.55 -5.08
N ASP A 41 3.95 -6.50 -4.71
CA ASP A 41 4.37 -7.76 -4.07
C ASP A 41 5.33 -8.57 -4.94
N ILE A 42 5.02 -8.74 -6.24
CA ILE A 42 5.86 -9.44 -7.22
C ILE A 42 7.18 -8.69 -7.43
N MET A 43 7.10 -7.37 -7.55
CA MET A 43 8.22 -6.46 -7.78
C MET A 43 9.23 -6.56 -6.63
N LEU A 44 8.75 -6.51 -5.39
CA LEU A 44 9.57 -6.65 -4.17
C LEU A 44 10.12 -8.08 -3.99
N PHE A 45 9.38 -9.10 -4.41
CA PHE A 45 9.83 -10.49 -4.34
C PHE A 45 11.03 -10.75 -5.25
N HIS A 46 10.98 -10.28 -6.50
CA HIS A 46 12.03 -10.55 -7.49
C HIS A 46 13.20 -9.57 -7.44
N ARG A 47 12.99 -8.32 -6.99
CA ARG A 47 14.05 -7.31 -6.92
C ARG A 47 14.18 -6.77 -5.50
N LYS A 48 15.14 -7.32 -4.76
CA LYS A 48 15.46 -6.89 -3.38
C LYS A 48 16.11 -5.51 -3.31
N ALA A 49 16.79 -5.07 -4.38
CA ALA A 49 17.45 -3.78 -4.46
C ALA A 49 16.95 -3.03 -5.69
N ILE A 50 16.18 -1.97 -5.46
CA ILE A 50 15.59 -1.14 -6.51
C ILE A 50 16.03 0.28 -6.23
N GLU A 51 16.70 0.89 -7.21
CA GLU A 51 16.96 2.31 -7.11
C GLU A 51 15.63 3.06 -7.21
N LYS A 52 15.34 3.93 -6.23
CA LYS A 52 14.13 4.77 -6.21
C LYS A 52 12.85 3.93 -6.40
N PRO A 53 12.53 3.04 -5.44
CA PRO A 53 11.47 2.04 -5.60
C PRO A 53 10.10 2.66 -5.85
N LEU A 54 9.83 3.85 -5.29
CA LEU A 54 8.58 4.56 -5.49
C LEU A 54 8.47 5.12 -6.91
N GLU A 55 9.47 5.88 -7.36
CA GLU A 55 9.48 6.49 -8.70
C GLU A 55 9.40 5.43 -9.79
N THR A 56 10.21 4.38 -9.67
CA THR A 56 10.28 3.28 -10.64
C THR A 56 8.93 2.54 -10.71
N SER A 57 8.35 2.19 -9.55
CA SER A 57 7.07 1.49 -9.50
C SER A 57 5.92 2.34 -10.04
N VAL A 58 5.88 3.64 -9.71
CA VAL A 58 4.87 4.57 -10.22
C VAL A 58 4.97 4.70 -11.73
N LYS A 59 6.18 4.90 -12.27
CA LYS A 59 6.39 5.02 -13.73
C LYS A 59 5.88 3.80 -14.49
N HIS A 60 6.21 2.60 -14.02
CA HIS A 60 5.75 1.35 -14.66
C HIS A 60 4.24 1.17 -14.54
N ALA A 61 3.68 1.38 -13.35
CA ALA A 61 2.24 1.25 -13.13
C ALA A 61 1.45 2.23 -14.00
N VAL A 62 1.85 3.50 -14.05
CA VAL A 62 1.19 4.52 -14.87
C VAL A 62 1.25 4.16 -16.35
N GLY A 63 2.39 3.66 -16.84
CA GLY A 63 2.52 3.20 -18.24
C GLY A 63 1.45 2.17 -18.59
N VAL A 64 1.34 1.10 -17.79
CA VAL A 64 0.33 0.04 -18.01
C VAL A 64 -1.09 0.57 -17.87
N LEU A 65 -1.35 1.43 -16.88
CA LEU A 65 -2.69 1.97 -16.62
C LEU A 65 -3.17 2.94 -17.69
N MET A 66 -2.26 3.60 -18.42
CA MET A 66 -2.62 4.43 -19.56
C MET A 66 -3.18 3.59 -20.73
N ASP A 67 -2.69 2.36 -20.89
CA ASP A 67 -3.12 1.45 -21.97
C ASP A 67 -4.47 0.77 -21.69
N ILE A 68 -4.86 0.67 -20.41
CA ILE A 68 -6.12 0.03 -20.00
C ILE A 68 -7.23 1.09 -19.97
N PRO A 69 -8.45 0.84 -20.49
CA PRO A 69 -9.54 1.82 -20.54
C PRO A 69 -10.26 1.99 -19.18
N ILE A 70 -9.53 2.24 -18.10
CA ILE A 70 -10.05 2.47 -16.75
C ILE A 70 -9.73 3.88 -16.26
N LEU A 71 -10.58 4.40 -15.37
CA LEU A 71 -10.43 5.74 -14.78
C LEU A 71 -10.26 6.83 -15.86
N VAL A 72 -11.01 6.70 -16.95
CA VAL A 72 -10.94 7.60 -18.11
C VAL A 72 -11.66 8.91 -17.77
N CYS A 73 -11.02 10.04 -18.06
CA CYS A 73 -11.62 11.36 -17.89
C CYS A 73 -12.78 11.56 -18.88
N ARG A 74 -13.85 12.23 -18.45
CA ARG A 74 -15.00 12.58 -19.33
C ARG A 74 -14.56 13.35 -20.58
N ASN A 75 -13.61 14.26 -20.40
CA ASN A 75 -13.07 15.10 -21.48
C ASN A 75 -12.01 14.37 -22.33
N ARG A 76 -11.68 13.11 -22.01
CA ARG A 76 -10.66 12.26 -22.68
C ARG A 76 -9.27 12.90 -22.82
N ASP A 77 -8.95 13.88 -21.97
CA ASP A 77 -7.63 14.48 -21.90
C ASP A 77 -6.61 13.48 -21.34
N ALA A 78 -5.67 13.08 -22.20
CA ALA A 78 -4.61 12.12 -21.86
C ALA A 78 -3.61 12.68 -20.84
N GLY A 79 -3.30 13.98 -20.89
CA GLY A 79 -2.37 14.63 -19.97
C GLY A 79 -2.95 14.70 -18.55
N HIS A 80 -4.20 15.13 -18.45
CA HIS A 80 -4.94 15.14 -17.18
C HIS A 80 -5.09 13.72 -16.60
N ARG A 81 -5.41 12.73 -17.44
CA ARG A 81 -5.51 11.33 -17.02
C ARG A 81 -4.18 10.80 -16.49
N LYS A 82 -3.07 11.07 -17.19
CA LYS A 82 -1.73 10.66 -16.76
C LYS A 82 -1.38 11.24 -15.39
N MET A 83 -1.62 12.53 -15.19
CA MET A 83 -1.37 13.20 -13.90
C MET A 83 -2.22 12.60 -12.77
N PHE A 84 -3.49 12.29 -13.05
CA PHE A 84 -4.36 11.61 -12.08
C PHE A 84 -3.84 10.21 -11.71
N LEU A 85 -3.43 9.41 -12.71
CA LEU A 85 -2.86 8.08 -12.48
C LEU A 85 -1.54 8.15 -11.72
N GLU A 86 -0.67 9.12 -12.00
CA GLU A 86 0.56 9.35 -11.25
C GLU A 86 0.28 9.63 -9.77
N LEU A 87 -0.68 10.51 -9.48
CA LEU A 87 -1.12 10.82 -8.11
C LEU A 87 -1.68 9.58 -7.41
N LEU A 88 -2.55 8.82 -8.09
CA LEU A 88 -3.15 7.62 -7.55
C LEU A 88 -2.09 6.56 -7.25
N CYS A 89 -1.27 6.20 -8.24
CA CYS A 89 -0.20 5.22 -8.08
C CYS A 89 0.76 5.62 -6.96
N ARG A 90 1.20 6.88 -6.91
CA ARG A 90 2.10 7.34 -5.85
C ARG A 90 1.45 7.24 -4.47
N LYS A 91 0.18 7.62 -4.34
CA LYS A 91 -0.56 7.58 -3.07
C LYS A 91 -0.73 6.15 -2.53
N PHE A 92 -0.96 5.17 -3.39
CA PHE A 92 -1.20 3.79 -2.97
C PHE A 92 0.04 2.89 -2.96
N ILE A 93 1.03 3.13 -3.81
CA ILE A 93 2.29 2.38 -3.81
C ILE A 93 3.16 2.77 -2.60
N LYS A 94 3.22 4.06 -2.23
CA LYS A 94 4.01 4.53 -1.09
C LYS A 94 3.76 3.73 0.21
N PRO A 95 2.52 3.58 0.70
CA PRO A 95 2.28 2.82 1.93
C PRO A 95 2.63 1.32 1.78
N LEU A 96 2.48 0.73 0.59
CA LEU A 96 2.87 -0.67 0.37
C LEU A 96 4.39 -0.86 0.55
N LEU A 97 5.19 0.05 -0.03
CA LEU A 97 6.64 0.04 0.11
C LEU A 97 7.07 0.32 1.56
N SER A 98 6.48 1.32 2.21
CA SER A 98 6.77 1.64 3.61
C SER A 98 6.46 0.47 4.54
N ASN A 99 5.30 -0.17 4.37
CA ASN A 99 4.90 -1.32 5.17
C ASN A 99 5.84 -2.53 4.95
N HIS A 100 6.28 -2.75 3.72
CA HIS A 100 7.26 -3.80 3.44
C HIS A 100 8.60 -3.51 4.12
N ALA A 101 9.11 -2.28 3.99
CA ALA A 101 10.37 -1.89 4.62
C ALA A 101 10.30 -1.99 6.16
N LEU A 102 9.19 -1.58 6.77
CA LEU A 102 8.93 -1.75 8.20
C LEU A 102 8.95 -3.24 8.59
N ASN A 103 8.23 -4.10 7.88
CA ASN A 103 8.22 -5.54 8.17
C ASN A 103 9.62 -6.18 8.05
N VAL A 104 10.42 -5.78 7.06
CA VAL A 104 11.83 -6.23 6.94
C VAL A 104 12.66 -5.72 8.12
N THR A 105 12.45 -4.47 8.52
CA THR A 105 13.17 -3.85 9.65
C THR A 105 12.80 -4.52 10.97
N ASP A 106 11.52 -4.79 11.20
CA ASP A 106 11.02 -5.48 12.40
C ASP A 106 11.55 -6.91 12.49
N LYS A 107 11.56 -7.65 11.37
CA LYS A 107 12.16 -9.01 11.31
C LYS A 107 13.66 -9.01 11.56
N ASN A 108 14.37 -8.00 11.07
CA ASN A 108 15.81 -7.85 11.25
C ASN A 108 16.16 -7.10 12.54
N SER A 109 15.17 -6.62 13.28
CA SER A 109 15.39 -6.03 14.58
C SER A 109 15.83 -7.16 15.51
N ILE A 110 17.14 -7.22 15.77
CA ILE A 110 17.66 -8.00 16.88
C ILE A 110 16.85 -7.54 18.08
N VAL A 111 16.14 -8.46 18.75
CA VAL A 111 15.43 -8.18 20.00
C VAL A 111 16.43 -7.53 20.92
N LYS A 112 16.38 -6.20 20.98
CA LYS A 112 17.26 -5.44 21.85
C LYS A 112 16.76 -5.76 23.25
N LEU A 113 17.45 -6.70 23.91
CA LEU A 113 17.29 -7.06 25.31
C LEU A 113 17.71 -5.87 26.23
N TYR A 114 17.20 -4.67 25.95
CA TYR A 114 17.38 -3.48 26.80
C TYR A 114 16.73 -3.64 28.19
N GLY A 115 16.07 -4.77 28.46
CA GLY A 115 15.51 -5.13 29.76
C GLY A 115 16.49 -5.80 30.74
N LYS A 116 17.68 -6.24 30.31
CA LYS A 116 18.68 -6.77 31.26
C LYS A 116 19.62 -5.65 31.68
N LYS A 117 19.24 -4.88 32.72
CA LYS A 117 20.24 -4.15 33.52
C LYS A 117 21.36 -5.13 33.87
N PRO A 118 22.64 -4.77 33.71
CA PRO A 118 23.73 -5.60 34.22
C PRO A 118 23.49 -5.80 35.72
N GLN A 119 23.30 -7.04 36.15
CA GLN A 119 23.11 -7.37 37.58
C GLN A 119 24.36 -7.06 38.43
N SER A 120 25.50 -6.69 37.82
CA SER A 120 26.79 -6.57 38.49
C SER A 120 27.14 -5.17 39.06
N ARG A 121 26.29 -4.15 38.97
CA ARG A 121 26.60 -2.82 39.55
C ARG A 121 26.29 -2.67 41.06
N LYS A 122 26.04 -3.77 41.77
CA LYS A 122 25.90 -3.80 43.24
C LYS A 122 26.83 -4.83 43.92
N LEU A 123 28.04 -5.05 43.39
CA LEU A 123 29.11 -5.53 44.27
C LEU A 123 29.55 -4.34 45.12
N LEU A 124 29.05 -4.30 46.36
CA LEU A 124 29.60 -3.52 47.44
C LEU A 124 31.13 -3.67 47.40
N LYS A 125 31.84 -2.56 47.19
CA LYS A 125 33.25 -2.48 47.58
C LYS A 125 33.25 -2.59 49.10
N LEU A 126 33.57 -3.78 49.61
CA LEU A 126 34.02 -4.01 50.98
C LEU A 126 35.53 -3.78 51.02
#